data_AF-A0A1X0NIK7-F1
#
_entry.id   AF-A0A1X0NIK7-F1
#
_cell.length_a   1.000
_cell.length_b   1.000
_cell.length_c   1.000
_cell.angle_alpha   90.00
_cell.angle_beta   90.00
_cell.angle_gamma   90.00
#
_symmetry.space_group_name_H-M   'P 1'
#
loop_
_entity.id
_entity.type
_entity.pdbx_description
1 polymer ?
#
loop_
_entity_poly.entity_id
_entity_poly.type
_entity_poly.pdbx_seq_one_letter_code
_entity_poly.pdbx_strand_id
1 'polypeptide(L)'
;MHRQRPRRNRVTTCLILVLCFLLIKNLTDIVISQKQAHNHEVPLNTKEELHVNNKKDHYDYRIFVFTYARPEGLRVTLSSILNSDYSKARGSTIDLEVFVDYRRDDGESIKNKQAEILDIL
;
A
#
# COMPACT_ATOMS: atom_id res chain seq x y z
N MET A 1 5.52 4.41 72.10
CA MET A 1 5.87 4.20 70.67
C MET A 1 4.66 3.62 69.95
N HIS A 2 4.31 4.09 68.74
CA HIS A 2 3.82 3.24 67.63
C HIS A 2 3.61 4.08 66.36
N ARG A 3 4.07 3.58 65.20
CA ARG A 3 3.83 4.14 63.86
C ARG A 3 2.96 3.17 63.05
N GLN A 4 1.81 3.61 62.54
CA GLN A 4 1.08 2.99 61.42
C GLN A 4 0.21 4.03 60.70
N ARG A 5 -0.18 3.93 59.43
CA ARG A 5 0.40 3.32 58.19
C ARG A 5 -0.32 4.04 57.01
N PRO A 6 0.35 4.44 55.92
CA PRO A 6 -0.29 5.26 54.88
C PRO A 6 -1.25 4.44 53.98
N ARG A 7 -2.53 4.83 53.93
CA ARG A 7 -3.56 4.23 53.04
C ARG A 7 -3.62 4.81 51.61
N ARG A 8 -2.61 5.60 51.19
CA ARG A 8 -2.67 6.47 49.99
C ARG A 8 -2.03 5.88 48.71
N ASN A 9 -1.71 4.58 48.69
CA ASN A 9 -0.83 4.00 47.66
C ASN A 9 -1.52 3.12 46.58
N ARG A 10 -2.86 2.98 46.57
CA ARG A 10 -3.57 2.08 45.61
C ARG A 10 -3.96 2.74 44.29
N VAL A 11 -4.35 4.02 44.29
CA VAL A 11 -4.78 4.72 43.06
C VAL A 11 -3.57 5.08 42.18
N THR A 12 -2.46 5.48 42.80
CA THR A 12 -1.21 5.81 42.12
C THR A 12 -0.59 4.60 41.43
N THR A 13 -0.60 3.41 42.05
CA THR A 13 -0.11 2.19 41.39
C THR A 13 -0.99 1.76 40.21
N CYS A 14 -2.31 1.91 40.29
CA CYS A 14 -3.19 1.66 39.15
C CYS A 14 -2.90 2.61 37.97
N LEU A 15 -2.73 3.92 38.22
CA LEU A 15 -2.36 4.90 37.20
C LEU A 15 -1.00 4.59 36.54
N ILE A 16 0.00 4.21 37.34
CA ILE A 16 1.32 3.81 36.83
C ILE A 16 1.20 2.56 35.92
N LEU A 17 0.44 1.54 36.34
CA LEU A 17 0.25 0.33 35.52
C LEU A 17 -0.46 0.61 34.19
N VAL A 18 -1.47 1.49 34.17
CA VAL A 18 -2.14 1.90 32.93
C VAL A 18 -1.18 2.67 32.01
N LEU A 19 -0.40 3.60 32.54
CA LEU A 19 0.61 4.33 31.76
C LEU A 19 1.69 3.40 31.19
N CYS A 20 2.20 2.46 31.99
CA CYS A 20 3.13 1.44 31.52
C CYS A 20 2.54 0.57 30.40
N PHE A 21 1.28 0.14 30.52
CA PHE A 21 0.62 -0.67 29.49
C PHE A 21 0.44 0.09 28.17
N LEU A 22 0.08 1.37 28.22
CA LEU A 22 -0.01 2.24 27.04
C LEU A 22 1.36 2.47 26.38
N LEU A 23 2.40 2.73 27.17
CA LEU A 23 3.77 2.88 26.66
C LEU A 23 4.30 1.59 26.02
N ILE A 24 4.04 0.43 26.64
CA ILE A 24 4.43 -0.88 26.09
C ILE A 24 3.72 -1.14 24.77
N LYS A 25 2.42 -0.85 24.65
CA LYS A 25 1.69 -0.98 23.38
C LYS A 25 2.27 -0.12 22.27
N ASN A 26 2.48 1.17 22.53
CA ASN A 26 3.07 2.08 21.54
C ASN A 26 4.46 1.60 21.08
N LEU A 27 5.28 1.07 22.00
CA LEU A 27 6.58 0.48 21.65
C LEU A 27 6.45 -0.81 20.83
N THR A 28 5.51 -1.71 21.16
CA THR A 28 5.29 -2.92 20.35
C THR A 28 4.78 -2.60 18.95
N ASP A 29 3.89 -1.63 18.81
CA ASP A 29 3.32 -1.27 17.51
C ASP A 29 4.38 -0.64 16.58
N ILE A 30 5.28 0.19 17.13
CA ILE A 30 6.45 0.73 16.41
C ILE A 30 7.41 -0.39 15.98
N VAL A 31 7.71 -1.35 16.86
CA VAL A 31 8.62 -2.47 16.56
C VAL A 31 8.02 -3.45 15.56
N ILE A 32 6.70 -3.69 15.61
CA ILE A 32 5.98 -4.53 14.62
C ILE A 32 5.97 -3.84 13.25
N SER A 33 5.72 -2.52 13.21
CA SER A 33 5.76 -1.72 11.98
C SER A 33 7.14 -1.77 11.31
N GLN A 34 8.23 -1.58 12.07
CA GLN A 34 9.59 -1.74 11.52
C GLN A 34 9.92 -3.18 11.13
N LYS A 35 9.39 -4.20 11.83
CA LYS A 35 9.52 -5.59 11.38
C LYS A 35 8.80 -5.85 10.06
N GLN A 36 7.62 -5.28 9.81
CA GLN A 36 6.97 -5.42 8.50
C GLN A 36 7.77 -4.73 7.38
N ALA A 37 8.34 -3.55 7.65
CA ALA A 37 9.19 -2.86 6.68
C ALA A 37 10.47 -3.64 6.30
N HIS A 38 11.08 -4.38 7.23
CA HIS A 38 12.32 -5.11 6.97
C HIS A 38 12.13 -6.57 6.49
N ASN A 39 11.01 -7.22 6.81
CA ASN A 39 10.76 -8.62 6.43
C ASN A 39 10.01 -8.77 5.08
N HIS A 40 9.98 -7.73 4.22
CA HIS A 40 9.36 -7.82 2.90
C HIS A 40 10.30 -8.34 1.80
N GLU A 41 11.29 -9.16 2.15
CA GLU A 41 11.94 -10.04 1.16
C GLU A 41 10.93 -11.11 0.71
N VAL A 42 10.57 -11.09 -0.57
CA VAL A 42 9.54 -11.98 -1.13
C VAL A 42 10.06 -13.43 -1.15
N PRO A 43 9.35 -14.41 -0.55
CA PRO A 43 9.76 -15.81 -0.56
C PRO A 43 9.55 -16.42 -1.95
N LEU A 44 10.58 -16.33 -2.80
CA LEU A 44 10.61 -16.89 -4.15
C LEU A 44 10.76 -18.44 -4.12
N ASN A 45 9.68 -19.17 -3.85
CA ASN A 45 9.48 -20.54 -4.36
C ASN A 45 8.05 -21.06 -4.12
N THR A 46 7.27 -21.23 -5.19
CA THR A 46 6.44 -22.43 -5.36
C THR A 46 6.27 -22.71 -6.85
N LYS A 47 6.80 -23.85 -7.28
CA LYS A 47 6.53 -24.53 -8.56
C LYS A 47 5.29 -25.44 -8.37
N GLU A 48 4.50 -25.78 -9.38
CA GLU A 48 4.43 -25.35 -10.79
C GLU A 48 2.89 -25.24 -11.08
N GLU A 49 2.23 -25.46 -12.22
CA GLU A 49 2.61 -25.86 -13.58
C GLU A 49 1.61 -25.23 -14.59
N LEU A 50 2.15 -24.76 -15.72
CA LEU A 50 1.65 -24.91 -17.10
C LEU A 50 0.14 -24.79 -17.45
N HIS A 51 -0.22 -23.71 -18.17
CA HIS A 51 -1.04 -23.85 -19.38
C HIS A 51 -0.46 -22.98 -20.50
N VAL A 52 0.34 -23.59 -21.38
CA VAL A 52 0.99 -22.89 -22.51
C VAL A 52 -0.03 -22.63 -23.60
N ASN A 53 -0.46 -21.38 -23.74
CA ASN A 53 -1.05 -20.90 -24.98
C ASN A 53 0.03 -20.18 -25.79
N ASN A 54 0.35 -20.70 -26.97
CA ASN A 54 1.71 -20.58 -27.52
C ASN A 54 1.92 -19.36 -28.43
N LYS A 55 1.85 -18.16 -27.84
CA LYS A 55 2.47 -16.95 -28.38
C LYS A 55 3.33 -16.28 -27.33
N LYS A 56 4.61 -16.11 -27.63
CA LYS A 56 5.46 -15.15 -26.92
C LYS A 56 5.16 -13.75 -27.45
N ASP A 57 4.21 -13.09 -26.81
CA ASP A 57 4.08 -11.64 -26.97
C ASP A 57 5.30 -11.01 -26.28
N HIS A 58 6.28 -10.59 -27.08
CA HIS A 58 7.62 -10.22 -26.61
C HIS A 58 7.66 -8.75 -26.14
N TYR A 59 6.95 -8.49 -25.05
CA TYR A 59 7.06 -7.23 -24.32
C TYR A 59 8.41 -7.17 -23.59
N ASP A 60 9.26 -6.19 -23.94
CA ASP A 60 10.50 -5.90 -23.20
C ASP A 60 10.19 -5.10 -21.91
N TYR A 61 9.03 -4.42 -21.85
CA TYR A 61 8.55 -3.63 -20.72
C TYR A 61 7.05 -3.85 -20.47
N ARG A 62 6.66 -3.94 -19.20
CA ARG A 62 5.25 -3.93 -18.76
C ARG A 62 5.11 -2.91 -17.65
N ILE A 63 4.22 -1.93 -17.85
CA ILE A 63 4.05 -0.77 -16.97
C ILE A 63 2.73 -0.91 -16.23
N PHE A 64 2.79 -0.82 -14.90
CA PHE A 64 1.62 -0.89 -14.03
C PHE A 64 1.31 0.47 -13.43
N VAL A 65 0.10 0.99 -13.66
CA VAL A 65 -0.34 2.29 -13.13
C VAL A 65 -1.49 2.09 -12.15
N PHE A 66 -1.24 2.27 -10.87
CA PHE A 66 -2.26 2.17 -9.82
C PHE A 66 -2.86 3.55 -9.52
N THR A 67 -4.19 3.66 -9.60
CA THR A 67 -4.94 4.89 -9.26
C THR A 67 -6.21 4.57 -8.47
N TYR A 68 -6.81 5.60 -7.88
CA TYR A 68 -7.89 5.49 -6.89
C TYR A 68 -8.86 6.68 -6.91
N ALA A 69 -8.33 7.90 -6.95
CA ALA A 69 -9.13 9.14 -6.95
C ALA A 69 -8.31 10.35 -7.47
N ARG A 70 -7.41 10.14 -8.43
CA ARG A 70 -6.49 11.15 -8.99
C ARG A 70 -6.46 11.14 -10.53
N PRO A 71 -7.56 11.54 -11.21
CA PRO A 71 -7.61 11.60 -12.67
C PRO A 71 -6.50 12.47 -13.27
N GLU A 72 -6.24 13.67 -12.75
CA GLU A 72 -5.15 14.53 -13.24
C GLU A 72 -3.76 13.86 -13.15
N GLY A 73 -3.50 13.12 -12.07
CA GLY A 73 -2.26 12.36 -11.93
C GLY A 73 -2.15 11.25 -12.98
N LEU A 74 -3.26 10.56 -13.26
CA LEU A 74 -3.35 9.57 -14.33
C LEU A 74 -3.14 10.22 -15.71
N ARG A 75 -3.79 11.33 -16.02
CA ARG A 75 -3.62 12.07 -17.29
C ARG A 75 -2.14 12.43 -17.53
N VAL A 76 -1.46 12.96 -16.52
CA VAL A 76 -0.03 13.32 -16.60
C VAL A 76 0.86 12.08 -16.75
N THR A 77 0.62 11.01 -15.98
CA THR A 77 1.41 9.76 -16.07
C THR A 77 1.22 9.08 -17.43
N LEU A 78 -0.01 8.90 -17.90
CA LEU A 78 -0.29 8.29 -19.21
C LEU A 78 0.28 9.13 -20.35
N SER A 79 0.13 10.46 -20.30
CA SER A 79 0.73 11.36 -21.28
C SER A 79 2.27 11.27 -21.28
N SER A 80 2.90 11.19 -20.11
CA SER A 80 4.36 11.02 -20.00
C SER A 80 4.84 9.69 -20.56
N ILE A 81 4.07 8.61 -20.39
CA ILE A 81 4.36 7.29 -20.97
C ILE A 81 4.21 7.36 -22.49
N LEU A 82 3.03 7.74 -22.99
CA LEU A 82 2.70 7.74 -24.42
C LEU A 82 3.58 8.68 -25.26
N ASN A 83 4.11 9.76 -24.68
CA ASN A 83 5.03 10.71 -25.34
C ASN A 83 6.52 10.46 -25.04
N SER A 84 6.90 9.36 -24.39
CA SER A 84 8.31 9.01 -24.16
C SER A 84 9.03 8.58 -25.44
N ASP A 85 10.33 8.85 -25.54
CA ASP A 85 11.16 8.43 -26.67
C ASP A 85 11.40 6.91 -26.66
N TYR A 86 10.57 6.20 -27.42
CA TYR A 86 10.68 4.76 -27.65
C TYR A 86 11.40 4.41 -28.97
N SER A 87 12.18 5.32 -29.57
CA SER A 87 12.93 5.08 -30.83
C SER A 87 13.90 3.90 -30.80
N LYS A 88 14.30 3.44 -29.60
CA LYS A 88 15.18 2.28 -29.36
C LYS A 88 14.42 1.01 -28.97
N ALA A 89 13.13 1.11 -28.64
CA ALA A 89 12.28 -0.03 -28.33
C ALA A 89 11.81 -0.68 -29.65
N ARG A 90 11.62 -2.01 -29.66
CA ARG A 90 11.06 -2.68 -30.84
C ARG A 90 9.54 -2.46 -30.87
N GLY A 91 8.91 -2.63 -32.05
CA GLY A 91 7.45 -2.61 -32.13
C GLY A 91 6.81 -3.64 -31.17
N SER A 92 5.66 -3.30 -30.58
CA SER A 92 4.94 -4.14 -29.60
C SER A 92 5.74 -4.59 -28.37
N THR A 93 6.73 -3.79 -27.90
CA THR A 93 7.53 -4.12 -26.69
C THR A 93 6.98 -3.58 -25.37
N ILE A 94 5.94 -2.75 -25.39
CA ILE A 94 5.42 -2.09 -24.19
C ILE A 94 3.96 -2.52 -23.99
N ASP A 95 3.72 -3.17 -22.86
CA ASP A 95 2.39 -3.41 -22.32
C ASP A 95 2.10 -2.40 -21.19
N LEU A 96 0.85 -1.97 -21.04
CA LEU A 96 0.43 -0.92 -20.12
C LEU A 96 -0.90 -1.29 -19.46
N GLU A 97 -0.85 -1.69 -18.19
CA GLU A 97 -2.02 -2.06 -17.41
C GLU A 97 -2.30 -0.99 -16.35
N VAL A 98 -3.51 -0.42 -16.41
CA VAL A 98 -3.99 0.56 -15.43
C VAL A 98 -4.96 -0.12 -14.46
N PHE A 99 -4.60 -0.14 -13.19
CA PHE A 99 -5.42 -0.68 -12.13
C PHE A 99 -6.12 0.44 -11.36
N VAL A 100 -7.45 0.43 -11.37
CA VAL A 100 -8.30 1.38 -10.65
C VAL A 100 -8.85 0.71 -9.40
N ASP A 101 -8.40 1.14 -8.23
CA ASP A 101 -9.05 0.82 -6.95
C ASP A 101 -10.40 1.56 -6.90
N TYR A 102 -11.48 0.87 -7.26
CA TYR A 102 -12.83 1.44 -7.33
C TYR A 102 -13.60 1.14 -6.05
N ARG A 103 -13.96 2.18 -5.28
CA ARG A 103 -14.56 2.03 -3.95
C ARG A 103 -15.98 2.60 -3.90
N ARG A 104 -16.95 1.68 -3.79
CA ARG A 104 -18.39 1.96 -3.88
C ARG A 104 -18.96 2.70 -2.67
N ASP A 105 -18.30 2.64 -1.52
CA ASP A 105 -18.83 3.15 -0.25
C ASP A 105 -18.27 4.53 0.13
N ASP A 106 -17.33 5.05 -0.66
CA ASP A 106 -16.77 6.40 -0.49
C ASP A 106 -17.76 7.52 -0.84
N GLY A 107 -17.45 8.73 -0.37
CA GLY A 107 -18.23 9.94 -0.66
C GLY A 107 -18.26 10.33 -2.14
N GLU A 108 -19.28 11.07 -2.54
CA GLU A 108 -19.58 11.43 -3.94
C GLU A 108 -18.42 12.12 -4.68
N SER A 109 -17.60 12.92 -3.98
CA SER A 109 -16.39 13.54 -4.56
C SER A 109 -15.32 12.52 -4.99
N ILE A 110 -15.26 11.33 -4.38
CA ILE A 110 -14.37 10.24 -4.79
C ILE A 110 -14.98 9.47 -5.97
N LYS A 111 -16.29 9.19 -5.92
CA LYS A 111 -17.03 8.55 -7.02
C LYS A 111 -16.92 9.32 -8.33
N ASN A 112 -17.06 10.64 -8.30
CA ASN A 112 -16.91 11.47 -9.50
C ASN A 112 -15.48 11.42 -10.07
N LYS A 113 -14.45 11.34 -9.22
CA LYS A 113 -13.05 11.19 -9.65
C LYS A 113 -12.73 9.77 -10.14
N GLN A 114 -13.45 8.76 -9.66
CA GLN A 114 -13.36 7.39 -10.16
C GLN A 114 -14.08 7.23 -11.51
N ALA A 115 -15.22 7.90 -11.71
CA ALA A 115 -15.86 8.02 -13.02
C ALA A 115 -14.94 8.73 -14.03
N GLU A 116 -14.35 9.87 -13.67
CA GLU A 116 -13.39 10.57 -14.55
C GLU A 116 -12.14 9.74 -14.86
N ILE A 117 -11.70 8.86 -13.94
CA ILE A 117 -10.64 7.88 -14.21
C ILE A 117 -11.07 6.84 -15.25
N LEU A 118 -12.33 6.39 -15.22
CA LEU A 118 -12.86 5.45 -16.22
C LEU A 118 -13.08 6.12 -17.59
N ASP A 119 -13.39 7.41 -17.62
CA ASP A 119 -13.48 8.21 -18.86
C ASP A 119 -12.10 8.53 -19.50
N ILE A 120 -10.99 8.15 -18.83
CA ILE A 120 -9.60 8.32 -19.32
C ILE A 120 -9.06 7.05 -20.02
N LEU A 121 -9.70 5.90 -19.84
CA LEU A 121 -9.17 4.56 -20.17
C LEU A 121 -9.91 3.86 -21.31
#